data_AF-A0AAD5PSN1-F1
#
_entry.id   AF-A0AAD5PSN1-F1
#
_cell.length_a   1.000
_cell.length_b   1.000
_cell.length_c   1.000
_cell.angle_alpha   90.00
_cell.angle_beta   90.00
_cell.angle_gamma   90.00
#
_symmetry.space_group_name_H-M   'P 1'
#
loop_
_entity.id
_entity.type
_entity.pdbx_description
1 polymer ?
#
loop_
_entity_poly.entity_id
_entity_poly.type
_entity_poly.pdbx_seq_one_letter_code
_entity_poly.pdbx_strand_id
1 'polypeptide(L)'
;MQRYLIKFAYSGIRFRGLQKQPGEIFNGEFPCRASIQTIFEKALLRLPQYEKAPESNIQFSSRTDQGVHSFCNVAHFDLTLQKDVNSVEAVPPTFHARYSSFYRHYLYRIAVTDKDVKAYPIVEWKKCFFIPKPFCLDKAVKACKLFEGTKDFASFCHHFNQKPSGYPTIRTIDHFYIKPGRSLFDPVYDPLYSNIEFYDFHVKARSFMYKQVFLRMSNLRDLLKIKGKNLRRVTTRVTLPNGRVFHEADGMTIESEKSHGFVVDNTPDLQLGQVEHGIYIASQDVANDPELIRKHAITHVLNVAGCPSQKLPGLHYLDVYILDLPEESLCHHFSPCFEFMDDALKTGCVLVHCNAGISRSASIVVAYLMCRRQKSLNEALRQVKAARPKANPNVGFLHQLQKYEINIAGKTDPSSAPIS
;
A
#
# COMPACT_ATOMS: atom_id res chain seq x y z
N MET A 1 -10.52 25.19 5.39
CA MET A 1 -10.81 24.13 4.39
C MET A 1 -11.75 23.14 5.04
N GLN A 2 -12.78 22.70 4.31
CA GLN A 2 -13.73 21.67 4.74
C GLN A 2 -13.39 20.37 4.02
N ARG A 3 -13.34 19.26 4.76
CA ARG A 3 -13.15 17.92 4.20
C ARG A 3 -14.49 17.33 3.78
N TYR A 4 -14.51 16.74 2.59
CA TYR A 4 -15.67 16.06 2.04
C TYR A 4 -15.34 14.62 1.70
N LEU A 5 -16.33 13.75 1.91
CA LEU A 5 -16.35 12.36 1.52
C LEU A 5 -17.24 12.19 0.30
N ILE A 6 -16.76 11.38 -0.65
CA ILE A 6 -17.55 10.92 -1.79
C ILE A 6 -17.57 9.41 -1.87
N LYS A 7 -18.73 8.87 -2.25
CA LYS A 7 -18.93 7.47 -2.61
C LYS A 7 -19.09 7.39 -4.12
N PHE A 8 -18.39 6.48 -4.77
CA PHE A 8 -18.42 6.38 -6.22
C PHE A 8 -18.27 4.94 -6.71
N ALA A 9 -18.82 4.69 -7.89
CA ALA A 9 -18.75 3.41 -8.59
C ALA A 9 -18.05 3.61 -9.94
N TYR A 10 -17.38 2.58 -10.44
CA TYR A 10 -16.78 2.61 -11.77
C TYR A 10 -16.62 1.22 -12.36
N SER A 11 -16.69 1.17 -13.70
CA SER A 11 -16.25 0.01 -14.47
C SER A 11 -14.78 0.13 -14.80
N GLY A 12 -13.94 -0.75 -14.24
CA GLY A 12 -12.50 -0.73 -14.43
C GLY A 12 -12.01 -1.09 -15.84
N ILE A 13 -12.89 -1.58 -16.73
CA ILE A 13 -12.54 -2.13 -18.06
C ILE A 13 -11.72 -1.15 -18.89
N ARG A 14 -12.03 0.15 -18.80
CA ARG A 14 -11.41 1.17 -19.63
C ARG A 14 -10.21 1.85 -18.96
N PHE A 15 -10.02 1.68 -17.65
CA PHE A 15 -9.03 2.43 -16.86
C PHE A 15 -7.78 1.61 -16.54
N ARG A 16 -6.64 2.28 -16.33
CA ARG A 16 -5.38 1.65 -15.88
C ARG A 16 -5.32 1.41 -14.36
N GLY A 17 -6.48 1.13 -13.77
CA GLY A 17 -6.66 1.00 -12.33
C GLY A 17 -7.02 2.34 -11.67
N LEU A 18 -7.05 2.34 -10.34
CA LEU A 18 -7.48 3.50 -9.58
C LEU A 18 -6.38 4.55 -9.43
N GLN A 19 -5.17 4.12 -9.09
CA GLN A 19 -4.08 5.02 -8.75
C GLN A 19 -3.40 5.56 -10.02
N LYS A 20 -3.17 6.87 -10.04
CA LYS A 20 -2.41 7.54 -11.09
C LYS A 20 -0.99 6.99 -11.20
N GLN A 21 -0.57 6.70 -12.42
CA GLN A 21 0.79 6.24 -12.70
C GLN A 21 1.70 7.43 -13.07
N PRO A 22 3.02 7.34 -12.84
CA PRO A 22 3.97 8.38 -13.27
C PRO A 22 3.86 8.66 -14.77
N GLY A 23 3.88 9.93 -15.15
CA GLY A 23 3.77 10.36 -16.55
C GLY A 23 2.39 10.21 -17.18
N GLU A 24 1.36 9.90 -16.40
CA GLU A 24 0.00 9.76 -16.92
C GLU A 24 -0.62 11.11 -17.27
N ILE A 25 -0.95 11.30 -18.55
CA ILE A 25 -1.64 12.48 -19.09
C ILE A 25 -2.98 12.03 -19.68
N PHE A 26 -4.06 12.74 -19.35
CA PHE A 26 -5.37 12.50 -19.96
C PHE A 26 -5.68 13.59 -21.00
N ASN A 27 -5.81 13.23 -22.27
CA ASN A 27 -6.02 14.21 -23.35
C ASN A 27 -7.50 14.46 -23.68
N GLY A 28 -8.44 13.95 -22.87
CA GLY A 28 -9.88 14.12 -23.13
C GLY A 28 -10.49 13.06 -24.05
N GLU A 29 -9.68 12.18 -24.64
CA GLU A 29 -10.11 11.20 -25.64
C GLU A 29 -10.44 9.81 -25.04
N PHE A 30 -11.40 9.12 -25.67
CA PHE A 30 -11.80 7.74 -25.34
C PHE A 30 -11.32 6.74 -26.41
N PRO A 31 -10.87 5.52 -26.02
CA PRO A 31 -10.91 4.93 -24.69
C PRO A 31 -9.90 5.53 -23.71
N CYS A 32 -10.39 5.92 -22.53
CA CYS A 32 -9.66 6.62 -21.48
C CYS A 32 -8.56 5.75 -20.86
N ARG A 33 -7.33 5.80 -21.39
CA ARG A 33 -6.16 5.11 -20.80
C ARG A 33 -5.67 5.72 -19.48
N ALA A 34 -6.40 6.67 -18.89
CA ALA A 34 -6.09 7.23 -17.58
C ALA A 34 -6.53 6.30 -16.43
N SER A 35 -6.03 6.61 -15.24
CA SER A 35 -6.49 6.09 -13.96
C SER A 35 -7.77 6.80 -13.52
N ILE A 36 -8.50 6.17 -12.59
CA ILE A 36 -9.66 6.80 -11.95
C ILE A 36 -9.25 8.09 -11.22
N GLN A 37 -8.10 8.08 -10.55
CA GLN A 37 -7.56 9.24 -9.84
C GLN A 37 -7.38 10.45 -10.77
N THR A 38 -6.77 10.28 -11.95
CA THR A 38 -6.59 11.38 -12.90
C THR A 38 -7.92 12.00 -13.34
N ILE A 39 -8.97 11.19 -13.50
CA ILE A 39 -10.30 11.69 -13.85
C ILE A 39 -10.90 12.52 -12.71
N PHE A 40 -10.78 12.05 -11.47
CA PHE A 40 -11.22 12.83 -10.31
C PHE A 40 -10.44 14.12 -10.14
N GLU A 41 -9.11 14.08 -10.25
CA GLU A 41 -8.25 15.27 -10.17
C GLU A 41 -8.69 16.32 -11.20
N LYS A 42 -8.94 15.90 -12.45
CA LYS A 42 -9.40 16.80 -13.51
C LYS A 42 -10.82 17.32 -13.29
N ALA A 43 -11.71 16.51 -12.74
CA ALA A 43 -13.06 16.95 -12.39
C ALA A 43 -13.03 17.96 -11.25
N LEU A 44 -12.20 17.73 -10.23
CA LEU A 44 -12.03 18.61 -9.08
C LEU A 44 -11.37 19.94 -9.46
N LEU A 45 -10.39 19.94 -10.37
CA LEU A 45 -9.79 21.17 -10.91
C LEU A 45 -10.80 22.12 -11.60
N ARG A 46 -11.98 21.63 -11.99
CA ARG A 46 -13.05 22.49 -12.52
C ARG A 46 -13.83 23.22 -11.43
N LEU A 47 -13.62 22.87 -10.16
CA LEU A 47 -14.24 23.54 -9.02
C LEU A 47 -13.38 24.74 -8.62
N PRO A 48 -13.91 25.98 -8.67
CA PRO A 48 -13.17 27.18 -8.24
C PRO A 48 -12.63 27.07 -6.79
N GLN A 49 -13.29 26.28 -5.95
CA GLN A 49 -12.93 26.07 -4.55
C GLN A 49 -11.72 25.14 -4.36
N TYR A 50 -11.32 24.40 -5.40
CA TYR A 50 -10.22 23.42 -5.40
C TYR A 50 -8.87 24.04 -5.79
N GLU A 51 -8.88 25.16 -6.52
CA GLU A 51 -7.73 25.77 -7.20
C GLU A 51 -6.59 26.25 -6.27
N LYS A 52 -6.80 26.30 -4.96
CA LYS A 52 -5.80 26.70 -3.96
C LYS A 52 -5.00 25.55 -3.33
N ALA A 53 -5.17 24.30 -3.77
CA ALA A 53 -4.40 23.16 -3.27
C ALA A 53 -3.10 22.96 -4.11
N PRO A 54 -1.90 22.98 -3.50
CA PRO A 54 -0.62 22.89 -4.22
C PRO A 54 -0.33 21.51 -4.83
N GLU A 55 -1.07 20.46 -4.45
CA GLU A 55 -1.02 19.11 -5.02
C GLU A 55 -2.42 18.48 -5.02
N SER A 56 -2.57 17.33 -5.71
CA SER A 56 -3.79 16.52 -5.64
C SER A 56 -4.11 16.13 -4.19
N ASN A 57 -5.18 16.70 -3.64
CA ASN A 57 -5.59 16.42 -2.26
C ASN A 57 -6.64 15.31 -2.13
N ILE A 58 -7.01 14.65 -3.24
CA ILE A 58 -7.96 13.54 -3.20
C ILE A 58 -7.28 12.25 -2.75
N GLN A 59 -7.89 11.58 -1.77
CA GLN A 59 -7.36 10.40 -1.11
C GLN A 59 -8.39 9.28 -1.07
N PHE A 60 -8.05 8.14 -1.66
CA PHE A 60 -8.94 7.00 -1.83
C PHE A 60 -8.85 5.97 -0.70
N SER A 61 -9.98 5.34 -0.40
CA SER A 61 -10.08 4.28 0.62
C SER A 61 -9.42 2.96 0.21
N SER A 62 -9.33 2.68 -1.09
CA SER A 62 -8.74 1.46 -1.63
C SER A 62 -8.05 1.73 -2.96
N ARG A 63 -7.07 0.88 -3.31
CA ARG A 63 -6.46 0.81 -4.65
C ARG A 63 -7.10 -0.35 -5.40
N THR A 64 -7.30 -0.20 -6.70
CA THR A 64 -7.72 -1.29 -7.57
C THR A 64 -6.82 -1.36 -8.79
N ASP A 65 -6.50 -2.59 -9.20
CA ASP A 65 -5.70 -2.85 -10.39
C ASP A 65 -6.49 -2.53 -11.67
N GLN A 66 -5.78 -2.51 -12.80
CA GLN A 66 -6.39 -2.39 -14.12
C GLN A 66 -7.48 -3.44 -14.33
N GLY A 67 -8.62 -3.02 -14.86
CA GLY A 67 -9.76 -3.90 -15.13
C GLY A 67 -10.65 -4.20 -13.92
N VAL A 68 -10.22 -3.90 -12.69
CA VAL A 68 -11.02 -4.15 -11.49
C VAL A 68 -12.09 -3.08 -11.32
N HIS A 69 -13.32 -3.51 -11.06
CA HIS A 69 -14.49 -2.63 -10.87
C HIS A 69 -14.65 -2.23 -9.39
N SER A 70 -15.47 -1.21 -9.15
CA SER A 70 -15.95 -0.90 -7.81
C SER A 70 -17.42 -0.49 -7.83
N PHE A 71 -18.19 -1.04 -6.90
CA PHE A 71 -19.60 -0.64 -6.66
C PHE A 71 -19.72 0.55 -5.72
N CYS A 72 -18.79 0.70 -4.77
CA CYS A 72 -18.84 1.73 -3.76
C CYS A 72 -17.43 1.94 -3.18
N ASN A 73 -16.56 2.56 -3.96
CA ASN A 73 -15.31 3.09 -3.45
C ASN A 73 -15.57 4.42 -2.75
N VAL A 74 -14.71 4.77 -1.82
CA VAL A 74 -14.79 6.02 -1.05
C VAL A 74 -13.53 6.82 -1.27
N ALA A 75 -13.66 8.14 -1.42
CA ALA A 75 -12.55 9.08 -1.38
C ALA A 75 -12.88 10.27 -0.49
N HIS A 76 -11.86 10.99 -0.06
CA HIS A 76 -12.02 12.30 0.53
C HIS A 76 -11.11 13.33 -0.13
N PHE A 77 -11.51 14.60 -0.08
CA PHE A 77 -10.75 15.75 -0.55
C PHE A 77 -11.16 16.99 0.24
N ASP A 78 -10.34 18.03 0.20
CA ASP A 78 -10.58 19.27 0.94
C ASP A 78 -10.95 20.41 -0.03
N LEU A 79 -11.96 21.21 0.31
CA LEU A 79 -12.32 22.43 -0.43
C LEU A 79 -12.23 23.67 0.46
N THR A 80 -12.03 24.84 -0.16
CA THR A 80 -11.86 26.11 0.57
C THR A 80 -13.17 26.75 1.06
N LEU A 81 -14.33 26.43 0.46
CA LEU A 81 -15.63 27.05 0.77
C LEU A 81 -16.77 26.01 0.86
N GLN A 82 -17.82 26.33 1.63
CA GLN A 82 -18.90 25.43 2.04
C GLN A 82 -20.21 25.60 1.24
N LYS A 83 -20.25 26.48 0.24
CA LYS A 83 -21.47 26.76 -0.52
C LYS A 83 -21.62 25.82 -1.72
N ASP A 84 -22.81 25.21 -1.80
CA ASP A 84 -23.39 24.53 -2.97
C ASP A 84 -22.80 23.16 -3.37
N VAL A 85 -22.43 22.31 -2.41
CA VAL A 85 -22.12 20.89 -2.71
C VAL A 85 -23.14 19.96 -2.04
N ASN A 86 -24.32 19.82 -2.65
CA ASN A 86 -25.47 19.11 -2.08
C ASN A 86 -25.38 17.57 -2.13
N SER A 87 -24.39 16.99 -2.80
CA SER A 87 -24.28 15.53 -3.04
C SER A 87 -23.06 14.86 -2.40
N VAL A 88 -22.30 15.59 -1.58
CA VAL A 88 -21.10 15.09 -0.90
C VAL A 88 -21.24 15.25 0.61
N GLU A 89 -20.65 14.34 1.36
CA GLU A 89 -20.80 14.30 2.82
C GLU A 89 -19.66 15.09 3.47
N ALA A 90 -19.98 16.15 4.21
CA ALA A 90 -18.97 16.87 5.00
C ALA A 90 -18.52 15.98 6.17
N VAL A 91 -17.21 15.82 6.34
CA VAL A 91 -16.61 14.98 7.39
C VAL A 91 -15.59 15.75 8.22
N PRO A 92 -15.28 15.31 9.46
CA PRO A 92 -14.29 15.97 10.29
C PRO A 92 -12.90 16.04 9.62
N PRO A 93 -12.06 17.05 9.93
CA PRO A 93 -10.68 17.12 9.43
C PRO A 93 -9.82 15.90 9.79
N THR A 94 -10.19 15.17 10.84
CA THR A 94 -9.54 13.92 11.28
C THR A 94 -9.93 12.70 10.45
N PHE A 95 -10.98 12.78 9.62
CA PHE A 95 -11.40 11.68 8.76
C PHE A 95 -10.39 11.45 7.64
N HIS A 96 -10.02 10.19 7.40
CA HIS A 96 -9.21 9.81 6.25
C HIS A 96 -9.77 8.54 5.61
N ALA A 97 -10.26 8.62 4.37
CA ALA A 97 -10.96 7.54 3.66
C ALA A 97 -10.23 6.17 3.74
N ARG A 98 -8.89 6.17 3.76
CA ARG A 98 -8.10 4.94 3.89
C ARG A 98 -7.98 4.40 5.32
N TYR A 99 -7.80 5.28 6.31
CA TYR A 99 -7.43 4.89 7.67
C TYR A 99 -8.66 4.77 8.59
N SER A 100 -9.68 5.58 8.33
CA SER A 100 -10.99 5.50 8.97
C SER A 100 -11.84 4.33 8.46
N SER A 101 -11.37 3.58 7.45
CA SER A 101 -12.06 2.39 6.94
C SER A 101 -11.91 1.22 7.92
N PHE A 102 -13.06 0.75 8.44
CA PHE A 102 -13.12 -0.44 9.29
C PHE A 102 -12.79 -1.73 8.53
N TYR A 103 -13.32 -1.86 7.31
CA TYR A 103 -13.09 -3.01 6.44
C TYR A 103 -13.25 -2.64 4.97
N ARG A 104 -12.75 -3.52 4.11
CA ARG A 104 -13.01 -3.57 2.68
C ARG A 104 -13.68 -4.90 2.36
N HIS A 105 -14.60 -4.87 1.41
CA HIS A 105 -15.36 -6.04 0.98
C HIS A 105 -15.22 -6.18 -0.53
N TYR A 106 -14.68 -7.32 -0.98
CA TYR A 106 -14.54 -7.64 -2.39
C TYR A 106 -15.53 -8.74 -2.77
N LEU A 107 -16.08 -8.60 -3.98
CA LEU A 107 -16.94 -9.57 -4.63
C LEU A 107 -16.24 -10.08 -5.89
N TYR A 108 -16.04 -11.39 -5.98
CA TYR A 108 -15.60 -12.08 -7.18
C TYR A 108 -16.72 -12.93 -7.74
N ARG A 109 -17.10 -12.68 -8.99
CA ARG A 109 -18.15 -13.42 -9.67
C ARG A 109 -17.53 -14.48 -10.55
N ILE A 110 -17.95 -15.73 -10.36
CA ILE A 110 -17.55 -16.88 -11.18
C ILE A 110 -18.76 -17.35 -11.97
N ALA A 111 -18.55 -17.64 -13.25
CA ALA A 111 -19.53 -18.25 -14.13
C ALA A 111 -19.04 -19.65 -14.50
N VAL A 112 -19.69 -20.69 -13.98
CA VAL A 112 -19.39 -22.08 -14.27
C VAL A 112 -20.17 -22.50 -15.51
N THR A 113 -19.46 -22.92 -16.54
CA THR A 113 -20.02 -23.30 -17.83
C THR A 113 -19.74 -24.75 -18.16
N ASP A 114 -20.43 -25.31 -19.13
CA ASP A 114 -19.99 -26.57 -19.75
C ASP A 114 -18.67 -26.38 -20.52
N LYS A 115 -17.98 -27.48 -20.86
CA LYS A 115 -16.63 -27.42 -21.46
C LYS A 115 -16.61 -26.81 -22.87
N ASP A 116 -17.72 -26.87 -23.59
CA ASP A 116 -17.80 -26.57 -25.03
C ASP A 116 -18.55 -25.27 -25.36
N VAL A 117 -18.43 -24.25 -24.51
CA VAL A 117 -19.12 -22.97 -24.74
C VAL A 117 -18.43 -22.17 -25.85
N LYS A 118 -19.12 -22.04 -26.99
CA LYS A 118 -18.66 -21.28 -28.17
C LYS A 118 -18.84 -19.77 -28.03
N ALA A 119 -19.71 -19.31 -27.12
CA ALA A 119 -20.05 -17.90 -26.93
C ALA A 119 -20.39 -17.59 -25.47
N TYR A 120 -19.93 -16.46 -24.95
CA TYR A 120 -20.22 -15.99 -23.60
C TYR A 120 -21.22 -14.83 -23.63
N PRO A 121 -22.09 -14.69 -22.62
CA PRO A 121 -22.98 -13.53 -22.56
C PRO A 121 -22.20 -12.21 -22.50
N ILE A 122 -22.48 -11.31 -23.44
CA ILE A 122 -21.71 -10.07 -23.62
C ILE A 122 -21.81 -9.14 -22.40
N VAL A 123 -22.93 -9.17 -21.67
CA VAL A 123 -23.15 -8.33 -20.48
C VAL A 123 -22.24 -8.74 -19.32
N GLU A 124 -21.87 -10.02 -19.28
CA GLU A 124 -20.98 -10.62 -18.27
C GLU A 124 -19.49 -10.51 -18.65
N TRP A 125 -19.20 -10.17 -19.91
CA TRP A 125 -17.84 -10.03 -20.42
C TRP A 125 -17.01 -9.08 -19.54
N LYS A 126 -15.87 -9.59 -19.06
CA LYS A 126 -14.94 -8.92 -18.12
C LYS A 126 -15.52 -8.55 -16.75
N LYS A 127 -16.76 -8.95 -16.41
CA LYS A 127 -17.38 -8.73 -15.09
C LYS A 127 -17.45 -10.00 -14.22
N CYS A 128 -17.30 -11.17 -14.84
CA CYS A 128 -17.16 -12.44 -14.14
C CYS A 128 -16.02 -13.26 -14.74
N PHE A 129 -15.55 -14.25 -13.98
CA PHE A 129 -14.53 -15.19 -14.41
C PHE A 129 -15.18 -16.51 -14.83
N PHE A 130 -15.07 -16.85 -16.13
CA PHE A 130 -15.65 -18.06 -16.68
C PHE A 130 -14.75 -19.27 -16.42
N ILE A 131 -15.32 -20.36 -15.88
CA ILE A 131 -14.63 -21.63 -15.66
C ILE A 131 -15.47 -22.81 -16.18
N PRO A 132 -14.86 -23.80 -16.84
CA PRO A 132 -15.60 -24.97 -17.29
C PRO A 132 -15.81 -25.98 -16.16
N LYS A 133 -16.88 -26.77 -16.24
CA LYS A 133 -17.11 -27.96 -15.41
C LYS A 133 -16.00 -29.03 -15.60
N PRO A 134 -15.74 -29.86 -14.56
CA PRO A 134 -16.41 -29.89 -13.26
C PRO A 134 -15.87 -28.81 -12.31
N PHE A 135 -16.78 -28.10 -11.66
CA PHE A 135 -16.51 -27.22 -10.52
C PHE A 135 -17.12 -27.86 -9.27
N CYS A 136 -16.37 -27.96 -8.18
CA CYS A 136 -16.85 -28.56 -6.94
C CYS A 136 -17.07 -27.46 -5.90
N LEU A 137 -18.34 -27.06 -5.73
CA LEU A 137 -18.74 -26.00 -4.79
C LEU A 137 -18.29 -26.33 -3.35
N ASP A 138 -18.49 -27.56 -2.89
CA ASP A 138 -18.13 -27.97 -1.53
C ASP A 138 -16.63 -27.78 -1.23
N LYS A 139 -15.77 -28.12 -2.20
CA LYS A 139 -14.33 -27.89 -2.07
C LYS A 139 -14.01 -26.40 -2.04
N ALA A 140 -14.68 -25.59 -2.85
CA ALA A 140 -14.50 -24.14 -2.85
C ALA A 140 -14.95 -23.52 -1.51
N VAL A 141 -16.10 -23.94 -0.97
CA VAL A 141 -16.60 -23.48 0.34
C VAL A 141 -15.62 -23.85 1.46
N LYS A 142 -15.16 -25.11 1.49
CA LYS A 142 -14.14 -25.57 2.45
C LYS A 142 -12.84 -24.77 2.32
N ALA A 143 -12.38 -24.52 1.08
CA ALA A 143 -11.19 -23.72 0.84
C ALA A 143 -11.33 -22.30 1.37
N CYS A 144 -12.46 -21.60 1.10
CA CYS A 144 -12.71 -20.25 1.62
C CYS A 144 -12.56 -20.18 3.15
N LYS A 145 -13.04 -21.20 3.88
CA LYS A 145 -12.91 -21.27 5.34
C LYS A 145 -11.46 -21.37 5.82
N LEU A 146 -10.56 -21.99 5.05
CA LEU A 146 -9.14 -22.05 5.40
C LEU A 146 -8.44 -20.68 5.35
N PHE A 147 -9.02 -19.67 4.69
CA PHE A 147 -8.49 -18.32 4.63
C PHE A 147 -8.96 -17.42 5.77
N GLU A 148 -10.02 -17.77 6.50
CA GLU A 148 -10.56 -16.96 7.60
C GLU A 148 -9.59 -16.93 8.80
N GLY A 149 -9.55 -15.79 9.51
CA GLY A 149 -8.66 -15.55 10.65
C GLY A 149 -7.34 -14.88 10.28
N THR A 150 -6.45 -14.77 11.28
CA THR A 150 -5.14 -14.13 11.14
C THR A 150 -4.13 -15.15 10.63
N LYS A 151 -3.58 -14.91 9.44
CA LYS A 151 -2.64 -15.83 8.77
C LYS A 151 -1.55 -15.06 8.06
N ASP A 152 -0.41 -15.72 7.88
CA ASP A 152 0.63 -15.25 6.98
C ASP A 152 0.26 -15.61 5.54
N PHE A 153 -0.06 -14.60 4.74
CA PHE A 153 -0.42 -14.77 3.34
C PHE A 153 0.78 -14.66 2.40
N ALA A 154 2.01 -14.82 2.90
CA ALA A 154 3.23 -14.64 2.10
C ALA A 154 3.22 -15.44 0.79
N SER A 155 2.72 -16.69 0.80
CA SER A 155 2.59 -17.57 -0.37
C SER A 155 1.66 -17.01 -1.46
N PHE A 156 0.78 -16.07 -1.10
CA PHE A 156 -0.15 -15.37 -1.99
C PHE A 156 0.35 -13.99 -2.42
N CYS A 157 1.66 -13.74 -2.38
CA CYS A 157 2.26 -12.50 -2.91
C CYS A 157 2.85 -12.71 -4.30
N HIS A 158 2.84 -11.65 -5.13
CA HIS A 158 3.23 -11.70 -6.54
C HIS A 158 4.73 -12.04 -6.79
N HIS A 159 5.58 -12.10 -5.76
CA HIS A 159 7.00 -12.44 -5.88
C HIS A 159 7.53 -13.09 -4.59
N PHE A 160 7.01 -14.26 -4.19
CA PHE A 160 7.39 -14.95 -2.94
C PHE A 160 8.92 -15.04 -2.74
N ASN A 161 9.68 -15.29 -3.80
CA ASN A 161 11.14 -15.52 -3.75
C ASN A 161 12.01 -14.24 -3.80
N GLN A 162 11.43 -13.05 -4.00
CA GLN A 162 12.19 -11.79 -4.12
C GLN A 162 11.81 -10.78 -3.03
N LYS A 163 11.32 -11.29 -1.89
CA LYS A 163 10.86 -10.42 -0.82
C LYS A 163 12.00 -9.93 0.07
N PRO A 164 11.93 -8.66 0.51
CA PRO A 164 12.72 -8.20 1.64
C PRO A 164 12.31 -8.92 2.91
N SER A 165 13.26 -9.11 3.82
CA SER A 165 12.95 -9.42 5.21
C SER A 165 12.01 -8.34 5.79
N GLY A 166 10.87 -8.75 6.38
CA GLY A 166 9.94 -7.85 7.07
C GLY A 166 8.76 -7.28 6.26
N TYR A 167 8.54 -7.69 5.00
CA TYR A 167 7.33 -7.28 4.27
C TYR A 167 6.07 -7.78 5.01
N PRO A 168 5.08 -6.92 5.34
CA PRO A 168 3.96 -7.31 6.18
C PRO A 168 3.01 -8.20 5.38
N THR A 169 3.13 -9.51 5.59
CA THR A 169 2.34 -10.53 4.90
C THR A 169 1.19 -11.09 5.73
N ILE A 170 1.20 -10.80 7.03
CA ILE A 170 0.15 -11.22 7.96
C ILE A 170 -1.09 -10.35 7.75
N ARG A 171 -2.24 -10.97 7.52
CA ARG A 171 -3.55 -10.30 7.45
C ARG A 171 -4.59 -11.08 8.22
N THR A 172 -5.68 -10.41 8.59
CA THR A 172 -6.85 -11.04 9.19
C THR A 172 -7.99 -10.96 8.18
N ILE A 173 -8.49 -12.12 7.74
CA ILE A 173 -9.70 -12.20 6.93
C ILE A 173 -10.87 -12.43 7.89
N ASP A 174 -11.80 -11.47 7.92
CA ASP A 174 -12.95 -11.53 8.82
C ASP A 174 -13.94 -12.60 8.35
N HIS A 175 -14.26 -12.57 7.05
CA HIS A 175 -15.17 -13.51 6.42
C HIS A 175 -14.74 -13.81 5.00
N PHE A 176 -14.82 -15.08 4.60
CA PHE A 176 -14.70 -15.52 3.22
C PHE A 176 -15.72 -16.63 2.95
N TYR A 177 -16.72 -16.34 2.14
CA TYR A 177 -17.80 -17.26 1.82
C TYR A 177 -18.26 -17.15 0.36
N ILE A 178 -19.02 -18.14 -0.07
CA ILE A 178 -19.59 -18.23 -1.43
C ILE A 178 -21.12 -18.19 -1.31
N LYS A 179 -21.78 -17.46 -2.21
CA LYS A 179 -23.23 -17.48 -2.39
C LYS A 179 -23.57 -17.87 -3.84
N PRO A 180 -24.75 -18.43 -4.10
CA PRO A 180 -25.29 -18.47 -5.45
C PRO A 180 -25.32 -17.04 -6.02
N GLY A 181 -24.66 -16.87 -7.16
CA GLY A 181 -24.67 -15.62 -7.92
C GLY A 181 -25.89 -15.53 -8.81
N ARG A 182 -26.21 -14.31 -9.25
CA ARG A 182 -27.27 -14.06 -10.24
C ARG A 182 -26.66 -13.62 -11.56
N SER A 183 -27.32 -13.93 -12.67
CA SER A 183 -26.99 -13.35 -13.97
C SER A 183 -27.28 -11.84 -13.97
N LEU A 184 -26.50 -11.07 -14.72
CA LEU A 184 -26.76 -9.63 -14.93
C LEU A 184 -27.86 -9.35 -15.95
N PHE A 185 -28.29 -10.37 -16.69
CA PHE A 185 -29.35 -10.29 -17.67
C PHE A 185 -30.27 -11.50 -17.50
N ASP A 186 -31.57 -11.31 -17.78
CA ASP A 186 -32.55 -12.36 -17.58
C ASP A 186 -32.35 -13.49 -18.62
N PRO A 187 -32.21 -14.76 -18.20
CA PRO A 187 -32.09 -15.89 -19.12
C PRO A 187 -33.25 -16.05 -20.11
N VAL A 188 -34.43 -15.49 -19.80
CA VAL A 188 -35.59 -15.48 -20.71
C VAL A 188 -35.27 -14.76 -22.03
N TYR A 189 -34.40 -13.74 -21.99
CA TYR A 189 -34.06 -12.93 -23.17
C TYR A 189 -32.75 -13.33 -23.85
N ASP A 190 -31.88 -14.08 -23.17
CA ASP A 190 -30.63 -14.59 -23.73
C ASP A 190 -30.41 -16.05 -23.29
N PRO A 191 -30.68 -17.02 -24.19
CA PRO A 191 -30.53 -18.45 -23.88
C PRO A 191 -29.12 -18.86 -23.44
N LEU A 192 -28.08 -18.05 -23.72
CA LEU A 192 -26.71 -18.35 -23.31
C LEU A 192 -26.55 -18.45 -21.79
N TYR A 193 -27.44 -17.85 -21.00
CA TYR A 193 -27.41 -17.94 -19.55
C TYR A 193 -27.94 -19.27 -18.99
N SER A 194 -28.72 -20.03 -19.77
CA SER A 194 -29.44 -21.22 -19.29
C SER A 194 -28.51 -22.32 -18.75
N ASN A 195 -27.29 -22.40 -19.27
CA ASN A 195 -26.29 -23.42 -18.90
C ASN A 195 -25.12 -22.84 -18.10
N ILE A 196 -25.32 -21.69 -17.45
CA ILE A 196 -24.28 -21.01 -16.66
C ILE A 196 -24.72 -20.91 -15.20
N GLU A 197 -23.93 -21.53 -14.32
CA GLU A 197 -24.11 -21.38 -12.88
C GLU A 197 -23.23 -20.25 -12.37
N PHE A 198 -23.82 -19.25 -11.71
CA PHE A 198 -23.08 -18.14 -11.15
C PHE A 198 -22.80 -18.37 -9.66
N TYR A 199 -21.60 -18.03 -9.22
CA TYR A 199 -21.19 -18.07 -7.82
C TYR A 199 -20.46 -16.78 -7.44
N ASP A 200 -20.90 -16.18 -6.33
CA ASP A 200 -20.41 -14.92 -5.81
C ASP A 200 -19.55 -15.18 -4.57
N PHE A 201 -18.25 -14.95 -4.72
CA PHE A 201 -17.24 -15.09 -3.67
C PHE A 201 -17.08 -13.76 -2.96
N HIS A 202 -17.45 -13.73 -1.69
CA HIS A 202 -17.40 -12.56 -0.83
C HIS A 202 -16.24 -12.67 0.15
N VAL A 203 -15.37 -11.67 0.17
CA VAL A 203 -14.26 -11.60 1.12
C VAL A 203 -14.20 -10.24 1.80
N LYS A 204 -14.20 -10.27 3.13
CA LYS A 204 -14.17 -9.08 4.00
C LYS A 204 -12.93 -9.13 4.88
N ALA A 205 -12.19 -8.02 4.92
CA ALA A 205 -11.04 -7.85 5.79
C ALA A 205 -10.77 -6.37 6.03
N ARG A 206 -10.03 -6.05 7.11
CA ARG A 206 -9.52 -4.69 7.31
C ARG A 206 -8.63 -4.24 6.17
N SER A 207 -7.72 -5.09 5.70
CA SER A 207 -6.84 -4.79 4.57
C SER A 207 -6.42 -6.06 3.83
N PHE A 208 -6.01 -5.87 2.59
CA PHE A 208 -5.52 -6.93 1.70
C PHE A 208 -4.15 -6.51 1.15
N MET A 209 -3.25 -7.45 0.91
CA MET A 209 -2.01 -7.17 0.22
C MET A 209 -2.25 -6.97 -1.28
N TYR A 210 -1.25 -6.39 -1.95
CA TYR A 210 -1.25 -6.23 -3.40
C TYR A 210 -1.47 -7.58 -4.09
N LYS A 211 -2.50 -7.63 -4.94
CA LYS A 211 -3.00 -8.85 -5.58
C LYS A 211 -3.32 -10.01 -4.64
N GLN A 212 -3.44 -9.87 -3.32
CA GLN A 212 -3.79 -11.00 -2.43
C GLN A 212 -5.13 -11.64 -2.82
N VAL A 213 -6.11 -10.80 -3.13
CA VAL A 213 -7.43 -11.28 -3.54
C VAL A 213 -7.45 -11.72 -5.00
N PHE A 214 -6.58 -11.12 -5.83
CA PHE A 214 -6.45 -11.45 -7.26
C PHE A 214 -5.51 -12.63 -7.51
N LEU A 215 -4.67 -13.02 -6.54
CA LEU A 215 -3.69 -14.10 -6.65
C LEU A 215 -4.42 -15.44 -6.52
N ARG A 216 -4.98 -15.73 -7.70
CA ARG A 216 -5.16 -17.03 -8.33
C ARG A 216 -6.42 -17.79 -7.92
N MET A 217 -7.59 -17.29 -8.35
CA MET A 217 -8.68 -18.19 -8.81
C MET A 217 -8.22 -19.12 -9.94
N SER A 218 -7.12 -18.80 -10.65
CA SER A 218 -6.38 -19.75 -11.49
C SER A 218 -5.72 -20.87 -10.67
N ASN A 219 -5.26 -20.62 -9.45
CA ASN A 219 -4.84 -21.65 -8.51
C ASN A 219 -6.04 -22.34 -7.88
N LEU A 220 -7.22 -21.70 -7.78
CA LEU A 220 -8.45 -22.45 -7.47
C LEU A 220 -8.78 -23.40 -8.62
N ARG A 221 -8.62 -22.97 -9.88
CA ARG A 221 -8.70 -23.84 -11.06
C ARG A 221 -7.66 -24.96 -11.00
N ASP A 222 -6.45 -24.71 -10.50
CA ASP A 222 -5.42 -25.75 -10.30
C ASP A 222 -5.72 -26.63 -9.07
N LEU A 223 -6.15 -26.09 -7.93
CA LEU A 223 -6.61 -26.78 -6.71
C LEU A 223 -7.80 -27.69 -6.99
N LEU A 224 -8.70 -27.27 -7.89
CA LEU A 224 -9.86 -28.03 -8.33
C LEU A 224 -9.52 -29.04 -9.44
N LYS A 225 -8.39 -28.87 -10.15
CA LYS A 225 -7.84 -29.81 -11.15
C LYS A 225 -6.87 -30.84 -10.58
N ILE A 226 -6.41 -30.70 -9.32
CA ILE A 226 -5.53 -31.70 -8.70
C ILE A 226 -6.35 -32.99 -8.44
N LYS A 227 -6.34 -33.87 -9.44
CA LYS A 227 -6.37 -35.32 -9.24
C LYS A 227 -4.92 -35.79 -9.17
N GLY A 228 -4.51 -36.33 -8.03
CA GLY A 228 -3.37 -37.25 -7.95
C GLY A 228 -1.98 -36.71 -8.27
N LYS A 229 -1.68 -35.42 -8.05
CA LYS A 229 -0.28 -34.98 -7.91
C LYS A 229 0.03 -34.79 -6.43
N ASN A 230 1.09 -35.46 -5.96
CA ASN A 230 1.68 -35.30 -4.65
C ASN A 230 2.10 -33.84 -4.48
N LEU A 231 1.18 -33.01 -3.95
CA LEU A 231 1.52 -31.71 -3.42
C LEU A 231 2.64 -31.94 -2.40
N ARG A 232 3.70 -31.15 -2.51
CA ARG A 232 4.79 -31.21 -1.53
C ARG A 232 4.16 -30.97 -0.17
N ARG A 233 4.30 -31.93 0.75
CA ARG A 233 3.79 -31.80 2.13
C ARG A 233 4.40 -30.53 2.72
N VAL A 234 3.57 -29.56 3.09
CA VAL A 234 4.00 -28.31 3.71
C VAL A 234 3.55 -28.33 5.15
N THR A 235 4.51 -28.30 6.07
CA THR A 235 4.25 -28.05 7.48
C THR A 235 4.24 -26.55 7.70
N THR A 236 3.10 -26.01 8.12
CA THR A 236 2.95 -24.58 8.42
C THR A 236 3.29 -24.33 9.89
N ARG A 237 4.31 -23.52 10.17
CA ARG A 237 4.64 -23.10 11.54
C ARG A 237 3.85 -21.83 11.89
N VAL A 238 2.94 -21.92 12.85
CA VAL A 238 2.14 -20.81 13.37
C VAL A 238 2.63 -20.42 14.76
N THR A 239 3.22 -19.25 14.91
CA THR A 239 3.63 -18.72 16.23
C THR A 239 2.60 -17.70 16.70
N LEU A 240 1.94 -17.99 17.81
CA LEU A 240 0.99 -17.07 18.45
C LEU A 240 1.71 -15.95 19.22
N PRO A 241 1.03 -14.82 19.51
CA PRO A 241 1.59 -13.73 20.33
C PRO A 241 2.09 -14.16 21.71
N ASN A 242 1.53 -15.24 22.26
CA ASN A 242 1.94 -15.83 23.55
C ASN A 242 3.10 -16.82 23.45
N GLY A 243 3.74 -16.96 22.29
CA GLY A 243 4.90 -17.85 22.10
C GLY A 243 4.57 -19.32 21.82
N ARG A 244 3.29 -19.69 21.79
CA ARG A 244 2.88 -21.04 21.39
C ARG A 244 3.14 -21.22 19.90
N VAL A 245 3.85 -22.30 19.56
CA VAL A 245 4.18 -22.67 18.17
C VAL A 245 3.36 -23.90 17.81
N PHE A 246 2.61 -23.81 16.71
CA PHE A 246 1.90 -24.94 16.14
C PHE A 246 2.52 -25.31 14.80
N HIS A 247 2.68 -26.61 14.57
CA HIS A 247 2.99 -27.16 13.27
C HIS A 247 1.72 -27.77 12.72
N GLU A 248 1.16 -27.14 11.69
CA GLU A 248 -0.02 -27.63 10.99
C GLU A 248 0.44 -28.43 9.75
N ALA A 249 0.17 -29.74 9.77
CA ALA A 249 0.43 -30.65 8.66
C ALA A 249 -0.71 -31.69 8.58
N ASP A 250 -1.24 -31.93 7.38
CA ASP A 250 -2.26 -32.95 7.10
C ASP A 250 -3.54 -32.87 7.96
N GLY A 251 -3.94 -31.66 8.37
CA GLY A 251 -5.11 -31.46 9.24
C GLY A 251 -4.87 -31.83 10.71
N MET A 252 -3.63 -32.16 11.07
CA MET A 252 -3.21 -32.32 12.46
C MET A 252 -2.44 -31.08 12.91
N THR A 253 -2.73 -30.63 14.13
CA THR A 253 -2.02 -29.54 14.79
C THR A 253 -1.16 -30.13 15.88
N ILE A 254 0.16 -30.08 15.70
CA ILE A 254 1.12 -30.53 16.71
C ILE A 254 1.67 -29.29 17.42
N GLU A 255 1.42 -29.19 18.72
CA GLU A 255 2.02 -28.15 19.56
C GLU A 255 3.51 -28.46 19.76
N SER A 256 4.35 -27.49 19.43
CA SER A 256 5.81 -27.56 19.55
C SER A 256 6.27 -26.77 20.78
N GLU A 257 7.54 -26.93 21.16
CA GLU A 257 8.15 -26.19 22.25
C GLU A 257 7.93 -24.68 22.10
N LYS A 258 7.65 -24.01 23.23
CA LYS A 258 7.42 -22.57 23.28
C LYS A 258 8.61 -21.85 22.64
N SER A 259 8.35 -21.07 21.60
CA SER A 259 9.30 -20.06 21.15
C SER A 259 8.92 -18.70 21.73
N HIS A 260 9.83 -17.74 21.69
CA HIS A 260 9.46 -16.35 21.98
C HIS A 260 8.32 -15.93 21.05
N GLY A 261 7.22 -15.43 21.60
CA GLY A 261 6.07 -14.93 20.83
C GLY A 261 6.42 -13.66 20.06
N PHE A 262 5.53 -13.23 19.17
CA PHE A 262 5.59 -11.87 18.62
C PHE A 262 5.16 -10.90 19.71
N VAL A 263 6.13 -10.31 20.40
CA VAL A 263 5.88 -9.19 21.31
C VAL A 263 5.56 -7.98 20.45
N VAL A 264 4.33 -7.47 20.53
CA VAL A 264 4.06 -6.08 20.16
C VAL A 264 4.74 -5.25 21.24
N ASP A 265 5.93 -4.76 20.91
CA ASP A 265 6.68 -3.91 21.81
C ASP A 265 5.96 -2.56 21.91
N ASN A 266 5.21 -2.38 23.00
CA ASN A 266 4.58 -1.10 23.36
C ASN A 266 5.55 -0.22 24.15
N THR A 267 6.81 -0.63 24.35
CA THR A 267 7.79 0.27 24.95
C THR A 267 8.11 1.39 23.97
N PRO A 268 8.10 2.66 24.44
CA PRO A 268 8.39 3.79 23.57
C PRO A 268 9.83 3.69 23.05
N ASP A 269 10.01 3.83 21.74
CA ASP A 269 11.33 3.84 21.11
C ASP A 269 11.94 5.23 21.23
N LEU A 270 12.51 5.52 22.40
CA LEU A 270 13.16 6.79 22.72
C LEU A 270 14.61 6.90 22.19
N GLN A 271 15.03 5.99 21.30
CA GLN A 271 16.39 6.02 20.74
C GLN A 271 16.53 7.13 19.70
N LEU A 272 17.27 8.17 20.05
CA LEU A 272 17.69 9.23 19.14
C LEU A 272 19.06 8.88 18.53
N GLY A 273 19.12 8.75 17.20
CA GLY A 273 20.38 8.51 16.49
C GLY A 273 20.96 9.80 15.92
N GLN A 274 22.17 10.18 16.31
CA GLN A 274 22.88 11.29 15.69
C GLN A 274 23.67 10.78 14.49
N VAL A 275 23.28 11.19 13.28
CA VAL A 275 23.90 10.72 12.03
C VAL A 275 25.14 11.55 11.71
N GLU A 276 25.04 12.86 11.83
CA GLU A 276 26.16 13.80 11.83
C GLU A 276 25.83 15.01 12.70
N HIS A 277 26.77 15.95 12.85
CA HIS A 277 26.53 17.17 13.61
C HIS A 277 25.28 17.89 13.07
N GLY A 278 24.31 18.13 13.95
CA GLY A 278 23.03 18.77 13.60
C GLY A 278 21.97 17.89 12.95
N ILE A 279 22.26 16.64 12.53
CA ILE A 279 21.27 15.75 11.90
C ILE A 279 20.97 14.55 12.80
N TYR A 280 19.71 14.42 13.19
CA TYR A 280 19.22 13.32 14.00
C TYR A 280 18.14 12.51 13.27
N ILE A 281 18.07 11.22 13.60
CA ILE A 281 17.04 10.27 13.12
C ILE A 281 16.38 9.53 14.29
N ALA A 282 15.06 9.45 14.30
CA ALA A 282 14.33 8.72 15.34
C ALA A 282 12.95 8.20 14.90
N SER A 283 12.26 7.56 15.83
CA SER A 283 10.83 7.23 15.78
C SER A 283 9.96 8.47 16.05
N GLN A 284 8.65 8.32 15.92
CA GLN A 284 7.69 9.34 16.35
C GLN A 284 7.69 9.56 17.88
N ASP A 285 8.07 8.56 18.67
CA ASP A 285 8.07 8.67 20.14
C ASP A 285 9.04 9.76 20.61
N VAL A 286 10.24 9.83 20.03
CA VAL A 286 11.21 10.91 20.33
C VAL A 286 10.72 12.27 19.84
N ALA A 287 10.03 12.32 18.69
CA ALA A 287 9.50 13.58 18.17
C ALA A 287 8.42 14.20 19.08
N ASN A 288 7.76 13.38 19.89
CA ASN A 288 6.76 13.81 20.87
C ASN A 288 7.32 13.96 22.30
N ASP A 289 8.63 13.80 22.53
CA ASP A 289 9.27 13.91 23.85
C ASP A 289 9.97 15.29 24.02
N PRO A 290 9.36 16.25 24.76
CA PRO A 290 9.91 17.60 24.90
C PRO A 290 11.28 17.63 25.57
N GLU A 291 11.57 16.70 26.48
CA GLU A 291 12.85 16.67 27.19
C GLU A 291 13.97 16.23 26.27
N LEU A 292 13.74 15.23 25.41
CA LEU A 292 14.73 14.81 24.42
C LEU A 292 14.98 15.89 23.36
N ILE A 293 13.92 16.56 22.89
CA ILE A 293 14.02 17.68 21.95
C ILE A 293 14.87 18.81 22.55
N ARG A 294 14.56 19.24 23.78
CA ARG A 294 15.29 20.31 24.48
C ARG A 294 16.74 19.91 24.76
N LYS A 295 16.97 18.69 25.24
CA LYS A 295 18.29 18.17 25.60
C LYS A 295 19.26 18.18 24.41
N HIS A 296 18.77 17.92 23.20
CA HIS A 296 19.59 17.86 21.98
C HIS A 296 19.51 19.13 21.13
N ALA A 297 18.91 20.21 21.66
CA ALA A 297 18.74 21.49 20.98
C ALA A 297 18.15 21.36 19.57
N ILE A 298 17.16 20.46 19.42
CA ILE A 298 16.46 20.27 18.15
C ILE A 298 15.57 21.50 17.92
N THR A 299 15.75 22.16 16.78
CA THR A 299 14.99 23.36 16.39
C THR A 299 14.03 23.08 15.24
N HIS A 300 14.32 22.06 14.43
CA HIS A 300 13.55 21.67 13.25
C HIS A 300 13.16 20.20 13.30
N VAL A 301 11.92 19.88 12.91
CA VAL A 301 11.39 18.53 12.85
C VAL A 301 10.86 18.24 11.45
N LEU A 302 11.53 17.32 10.75
CA LEU A 302 11.09 16.79 9.47
C LEU A 302 10.33 15.48 9.70
N ASN A 303 9.01 15.55 9.64
CA ASN A 303 8.13 14.41 9.73
C ASN A 303 7.89 13.85 8.33
N VAL A 304 8.53 12.72 8.01
CA VAL A 304 8.27 12.00 6.75
C VAL A 304 7.30 10.82 6.92
N ALA A 305 6.50 10.83 8.00
CA ALA A 305 5.42 9.89 8.19
C ALA A 305 4.13 10.40 7.54
N GLY A 306 3.35 9.47 6.98
CA GLY A 306 1.99 9.74 6.51
C GLY A 306 0.96 9.95 7.63
N CYS A 307 1.34 10.48 8.78
CA CYS A 307 0.45 10.80 9.88
C CYS A 307 0.83 12.16 10.50
N PRO A 308 -0.15 13.01 10.84
CA PRO A 308 0.11 14.23 11.59
C PRO A 308 0.71 13.88 12.96
N SER A 309 1.82 14.51 13.33
CA SER A 309 2.39 14.46 14.68
C SER A 309 1.90 15.65 15.51
N GLN A 310 1.92 15.51 16.83
CA GLN A 310 1.64 16.62 17.74
C GLN A 310 2.81 17.61 17.66
N LYS A 311 2.51 18.89 17.38
CA LYS A 311 3.55 19.92 17.26
C LYS A 311 3.85 20.54 18.61
N LEU A 312 5.09 20.43 19.06
CA LEU A 312 5.64 21.16 20.19
C LEU A 312 5.88 22.63 19.82
N PRO A 313 5.55 23.60 20.70
CA PRO A 313 5.71 25.02 20.44
C PRO A 313 7.20 25.41 20.31
N GLY A 314 7.48 26.41 19.46
CA GLY A 314 8.83 26.95 19.29
C GLY A 314 9.74 26.17 18.33
N LEU A 315 9.24 25.10 17.70
CA LEU A 315 9.97 24.34 16.66
C LEU A 315 9.41 24.60 15.27
N HIS A 316 10.27 24.47 14.26
CA HIS A 316 9.88 24.52 12.86
C HIS A 316 9.57 23.11 12.36
N TYR A 317 8.45 22.93 11.65
CA TYR A 317 8.02 21.62 11.16
C TYR A 317 7.87 21.62 9.66
N LEU A 318 8.34 20.53 9.03
CA LEU A 318 7.95 20.16 7.68
C LEU A 318 7.36 18.75 7.71
N ASP A 319 6.11 18.63 7.28
CA ASP A 319 5.40 17.36 7.17
C ASP A 319 5.40 16.92 5.69
N VAL A 320 6.05 15.81 5.38
CA VAL A 320 6.14 15.23 4.03
C VAL A 320 5.50 13.86 4.03
N TYR A 321 4.45 13.69 3.24
CA TYR A 321 3.65 12.47 3.25
C TYR A 321 4.30 11.38 2.39
N ILE A 322 5.16 10.56 3.01
CA ILE A 322 5.77 9.40 2.34
C ILE A 322 5.11 8.11 2.83
N LEU A 323 4.53 7.35 1.91
CA LEU A 323 4.04 5.99 2.16
C LEU A 323 5.22 5.02 2.25
N ASP A 324 5.24 4.15 3.26
CA ASP A 324 6.29 3.13 3.39
C ASP A 324 5.99 1.91 2.51
N LEU A 325 5.91 2.14 1.20
CA LEU A 325 5.65 1.14 0.18
C LEU A 325 6.81 1.14 -0.82
N PRO A 326 7.22 -0.04 -1.34
CA PRO A 326 8.28 -0.11 -2.34
C PRO A 326 8.03 0.74 -3.59
N GLU A 327 6.76 0.96 -3.94
CA GLU A 327 6.36 1.72 -5.12
C GLU A 327 6.25 3.24 -4.87
N GLU A 328 6.33 3.69 -3.61
CA GLU A 328 6.28 5.12 -3.29
C GLU A 328 7.54 5.82 -3.80
N SER A 329 7.37 6.92 -4.53
CA SER A 329 8.48 7.58 -5.19
C SER A 329 9.18 8.58 -4.27
N LEU A 330 10.42 8.29 -3.87
CA LEU A 330 11.20 9.14 -2.98
C LEU A 330 11.69 10.42 -3.66
N CYS A 331 12.02 10.36 -4.96
CA CYS A 331 12.70 11.46 -5.64
C CYS A 331 11.90 12.76 -5.70
N HIS A 332 10.57 12.69 -5.73
CA HIS A 332 9.69 13.86 -5.69
C HIS A 332 9.80 14.62 -4.35
N HIS A 333 10.19 13.93 -3.28
CA HIS A 333 10.27 14.48 -1.92
C HIS A 333 11.65 15.02 -1.57
N PHE A 334 12.68 14.78 -2.40
CA PHE A 334 14.05 15.13 -2.06
C PHE A 334 14.28 16.63 -1.95
N SER A 335 13.87 17.44 -2.94
CA SER A 335 14.10 18.90 -2.90
C SER A 335 13.54 19.55 -1.63
N PRO A 336 12.23 19.41 -1.30
CA PRO A 336 11.68 20.07 -0.12
C PRO A 336 12.30 19.54 1.18
N CYS A 337 12.60 18.24 1.27
CA CYS A 337 13.28 17.67 2.44
C CYS A 337 14.69 18.23 2.61
N PHE A 338 15.46 18.32 1.51
CA PHE A 338 16.85 18.75 1.56
C PHE A 338 16.98 20.23 1.87
N GLU A 339 16.14 21.07 1.27
CA GLU A 339 16.09 22.51 1.55
C GLU A 339 15.76 22.77 3.03
N PHE A 340 14.77 22.06 3.57
CA PHE A 340 14.43 22.19 5.00
C PHE A 340 15.56 21.72 5.92
N MET A 341 16.24 20.62 5.58
CA MET A 341 17.41 20.15 6.33
C MET A 341 18.57 21.13 6.22
N ASP A 342 18.83 21.70 5.04
CA ASP A 342 19.89 22.69 4.81
C ASP A 342 19.62 23.97 5.63
N ASP A 343 18.37 24.45 5.70
CA ASP A 343 18.00 25.62 6.50
C ASP A 343 18.09 25.36 8.00
N ALA A 344 17.69 24.17 8.44
CA ALA A 344 17.80 23.78 9.83
C ALA A 344 19.26 23.79 10.30
N LEU A 345 20.19 23.30 9.48
CA LEU A 345 21.61 23.22 9.83
C LEU A 345 22.31 24.58 9.88
N LYS A 346 21.72 25.65 9.34
CA LYS A 346 22.23 27.02 9.48
C LYS A 346 21.94 27.60 10.88
N THR A 347 20.85 27.17 11.50
CA THR A 347 20.26 27.82 12.69
C THR A 347 20.14 26.89 13.89
N GLY A 348 20.35 25.59 13.73
CA GLY A 348 20.31 24.61 14.81
C GLY A 348 20.37 23.17 14.31
N CYS A 349 19.51 22.31 14.86
CA CYS A 349 19.51 20.87 14.60
C CYS A 349 18.17 20.41 14.01
N VAL A 350 18.24 19.44 13.10
CA VAL A 350 17.08 18.78 12.49
C VAL A 350 16.88 17.37 13.02
N LEU A 351 15.64 17.05 13.39
CA LEU A 351 15.18 15.70 13.64
C LEU A 351 14.38 15.19 12.44
N VAL A 352 14.87 14.15 11.77
CA VAL A 352 14.14 13.45 10.70
C VAL A 352 13.50 12.19 11.26
N HIS A 353 12.18 12.13 11.30
CA HIS A 353 11.48 10.97 11.82
C HIS A 353 10.41 10.46 10.86
N CYS A 354 10.03 9.20 11.04
CA CYS A 354 8.80 8.65 10.48
C CYS A 354 8.00 8.01 11.63
N ASN A 355 7.21 6.97 11.38
CA ASN A 355 6.52 6.28 12.48
C ASN A 355 7.52 5.56 13.40
N ALA A 356 8.29 4.61 12.86
CA ALA A 356 9.23 3.80 13.63
C ALA A 356 10.70 4.20 13.45
N GLY A 357 10.99 5.22 12.63
CA GLY A 357 12.38 5.60 12.34
C GLY A 357 13.21 4.54 11.59
N ILE A 358 12.56 3.59 10.91
CA ILE A 358 13.23 2.43 10.29
C ILE A 358 13.49 2.66 8.80
N SER A 359 12.46 3.00 8.02
CA SER A 359 12.52 2.97 6.55
C SER A 359 12.52 4.37 5.94
N ARG A 360 11.38 5.08 5.94
CA ARG A 360 11.21 6.40 5.28
C ARG A 360 12.22 7.46 5.71
N SER A 361 12.33 7.72 7.01
CA SER A 361 13.29 8.71 7.53
C SER A 361 14.73 8.32 7.24
N ALA A 362 15.07 7.03 7.36
CA ALA A 362 16.38 6.53 6.98
C ALA A 362 16.67 6.76 5.50
N SER A 363 15.71 6.51 4.61
CA SER A 363 15.86 6.75 3.17
C SER A 363 16.08 8.21 2.82
N ILE A 364 15.35 9.14 3.45
CA ILE A 364 15.54 10.59 3.23
C ILE A 364 16.92 11.04 3.71
N VAL A 365 17.34 10.62 4.90
CA VAL A 365 18.66 10.98 5.42
C VAL A 365 19.78 10.37 4.55
N VAL A 366 19.64 9.11 4.11
CA VAL A 366 20.59 8.49 3.18
C VAL A 366 20.67 9.27 1.87
N ALA A 367 19.54 9.62 1.26
CA ALA A 367 19.51 10.41 0.03
C ALA A 367 20.17 11.79 0.22
N TYR A 368 19.92 12.42 1.36
CA TYR A 368 20.52 13.71 1.72
C TYR A 368 22.05 13.60 1.81
N LEU A 369 22.57 12.59 2.51
CA LEU A 369 24.02 12.35 2.62
C LEU A 369 24.65 12.07 1.25
N MET A 370 23.97 11.33 0.38
CA MET A 370 24.46 11.08 -0.98
C MET A 370 24.54 12.38 -1.79
N CYS A 371 23.51 13.23 -1.72
CA CYS A 371 23.44 14.45 -2.51
C CYS A 371 24.32 15.58 -1.97
N ARG A 372 24.25 15.85 -0.66
CA ARG A 372 24.88 17.02 -0.02
C ARG A 372 26.24 16.74 0.58
N ARG A 373 26.57 15.47 0.84
CA ARG A 373 27.88 15.05 1.38
C ARG A 373 28.67 14.16 0.43
N GLN A 374 28.18 13.96 -0.80
CA GLN A 374 28.82 13.15 -1.85
C GLN A 374 29.17 11.73 -1.40
N LYS A 375 28.41 11.16 -0.46
CA LYS A 375 28.65 9.79 0.02
C LYS A 375 28.06 8.79 -0.95
N SER A 376 28.74 7.66 -1.12
CA SER A 376 28.10 6.50 -1.75
C SER A 376 26.91 6.03 -0.93
N LEU A 377 25.97 5.35 -1.58
CA LEU A 377 24.81 4.72 -0.93
C LEU A 377 25.26 3.82 0.23
N ASN A 378 26.31 3.04 0.03
CA ASN A 378 26.85 2.12 1.03
C ASN A 378 27.46 2.85 2.23
N GLU A 379 28.12 3.99 2.03
CA GLU A 379 28.65 4.81 3.13
C GLU A 379 27.54 5.50 3.91
N ALA A 380 26.59 6.10 3.19
CA ALA A 380 25.44 6.76 3.80
C ALA A 380 24.58 5.79 4.62
N LEU A 381 24.29 4.59 4.09
CA LEU A 381 23.57 3.55 4.82
C LEU A 381 24.33 3.08 6.07
N ARG A 382 25.65 2.88 5.97
CA ARG A 382 26.47 2.49 7.13
C ARG A 382 26.43 3.55 8.22
N GLN A 383 26.54 4.83 7.86
CA GLN A 383 26.50 5.93 8.81
C GLN A 383 25.13 6.03 9.51
N VAL A 384 24.04 5.97 8.75
CA VAL A 384 22.68 6.01 9.34
C VAL A 384 22.43 4.78 10.22
N LYS A 385 22.93 3.60 9.83
CA LYS A 385 22.79 2.38 10.61
C LYS A 385 23.66 2.35 11.87
N ALA A 386 24.82 3.01 11.85
CA ALA A 386 25.65 3.20 13.04
C ALA A 386 24.95 4.11 14.06
N ALA A 387 24.31 5.19 13.59
CA ALA A 387 23.53 6.09 14.44
C ALA A 387 22.21 5.47 14.93
N ARG A 388 21.55 4.67 14.09
CA ARG A 388 20.29 3.99 14.40
C ARG A 388 20.33 2.54 13.89
N PRO A 389 20.71 1.56 14.73
CA PRO A 389 20.89 0.16 14.32
C PRO A 389 19.67 -0.49 13.67
N LYS A 390 18.46 -0.05 14.03
CA LYS A 390 17.18 -0.52 13.45
C LYS A 390 16.89 0.06 12.06
N ALA A 391 17.66 1.04 11.57
CA ALA A 391 17.47 1.63 10.26
C ALA A 391 17.59 0.56 9.16
N ASN A 392 16.52 0.44 8.39
CA ASN A 392 16.38 -0.54 7.32
C ASN A 392 15.33 -0.04 6.30
N PRO A 393 15.75 0.83 5.34
CA PRO A 393 14.92 1.20 4.20
C PRO A 393 14.25 0.00 3.53
N ASN A 394 12.99 0.13 3.13
CA ASN A 394 12.34 -0.89 2.32
C ASN A 394 13.07 -1.06 0.97
N VAL A 395 12.92 -2.21 0.31
CA VAL A 395 13.71 -2.47 -0.91
C VAL A 395 13.40 -1.57 -2.08
N GLY A 396 12.17 -1.08 -2.19
CA GLY A 396 11.82 -0.16 -3.26
C GLY A 396 12.56 1.16 -3.07
N PHE A 397 12.70 1.61 -1.82
CA PHE A 397 13.53 2.75 -1.47
C PHE A 397 15.01 2.48 -1.72
N LEU A 398 15.54 1.31 -1.34
CA LEU A 398 16.93 0.95 -1.67
C LEU A 398 17.19 0.97 -3.17
N HIS A 399 16.32 0.39 -3.99
CA HIS A 399 16.45 0.42 -5.45
C HIS A 399 16.37 1.84 -6.02
N GLN A 400 15.50 2.69 -5.46
CA GLN A 400 15.42 4.08 -5.86
C GLN A 400 16.67 4.86 -5.48
N LEU A 401 17.24 4.61 -4.29
CA LEU A 401 18.51 5.22 -3.86
C LEU A 401 19.68 4.75 -4.73
N GLN A 402 19.75 3.48 -5.13
CA GLN A 402 20.75 2.98 -6.08
C GLN A 402 20.64 3.69 -7.44
N LYS A 403 19.42 3.86 -7.97
CA LYS A 403 19.21 4.63 -9.20
C LYS A 403 19.59 6.10 -9.01
N TYR A 404 19.30 6.66 -7.84
CA TYR A 404 19.66 8.02 -7.52
C TYR A 404 21.19 8.22 -7.47
N GLU A 405 21.94 7.27 -6.90
CA GLU A 405 23.41 7.24 -6.92
C GLU A 405 23.99 7.33 -8.34
N ILE A 406 23.43 6.52 -9.26
CA ILE A 406 23.83 6.54 -10.67
C ILE A 406 23.51 7.90 -11.31
N ASN A 407 22.33 8.46 -11.01
CA ASN A 407 21.90 9.74 -11.58
C ASN A 407 22.72 10.94 -11.08
N ILE A 408 23.20 10.92 -9.82
CA ILE A 408 24.08 11.97 -9.30
C ILE A 408 25.51 11.81 -9.83
N ALA A 409 26.00 10.58 -10.02
CA ALA A 409 27.29 10.30 -10.66
C ALA A 409 27.29 10.60 -12.18
N GLY A 410 26.17 10.43 -12.87
CA GLY A 410 26.02 10.81 -14.27
C GLY A 410 25.93 12.33 -14.51
N LYS A 411 25.81 13.13 -13.44
CA LYS A 411 25.84 14.60 -13.47
C LYS A 411 27.21 15.19 -13.14
N THR A 412 28.20 14.37 -12.77
CA THR A 412 29.59 14.83 -12.68
C THR A 412 30.21 14.80 -14.09
N ASP A 413 30.58 15.99 -14.54
CA ASP A 413 31.04 16.39 -15.87
C ASP A 413 32.18 15.53 -16.46
N PRO A 414 32.14 15.12 -17.75
CA PRO A 414 33.26 14.50 -18.48
C PRO A 414 34.49 15.41 -18.70
N SER A 415 34.46 16.67 -18.25
CA SER A 415 35.50 17.68 -18.54
C SER A 415 36.75 17.62 -17.64
N SER A 416 36.83 16.70 -16.67
CA SER A 416 37.99 16.60 -15.75
C SER A 416 38.88 15.37 -16.00
N ALA A 417 39.10 14.98 -17.26
CA ALA A 417 40.19 14.08 -17.61
C ALA A 417 41.48 14.91 -17.79
N PRO A 418 42.58 14.63 -17.05
CA PRO A 418 43.83 15.32 -17.29
C PRO A 418 44.36 14.94 -18.68
N ILE A 419 44.75 15.96 -19.43
CA ILE A 419 45.54 15.81 -20.65
C ILE A 419 46.86 15.13 -20.25
N SER A 420 47.09 13.93 -20.75
CA SER A 420 48.42 13.33 -20.88
C SER A 420 48.50 12.58 -22.20
#